data_AF-A0A2E4JNS8-F1
#
_entry.id   AF-A0A2E4JNS8-F1
#
_cell.length_a   1.000
_cell.length_b   1.000
_cell.length_c   1.000
_cell.angle_alpha   90.00
_cell.angle_beta   90.00
_cell.angle_gamma   90.00
#
_symmetry.space_group_name_H-M   'P 1'
#
loop_
_entity.id
_entity.type
_entity.pdbx_description
1 polymer ?
#
loop_
_entity_poly.entity_id
_entity_poly.type
_entity_poly.pdbx_seq_one_letter_code
_entity_poly.pdbx_strand_id
1 'polypeptide(L)'
;PVFAEDHAHLGCPWGDKCPYEDTNNPDGVSDMEQARLVRWALGMAIDREGIVEVLQGGLGTPIYLELMGPKFPGWDPTRTVNQAAINSYHEKYSDNALLGPGTDWIEYDIPAVEPDYDWPWEIPTDLEEAGRLLDLAGYPVGSDGVRFEISLNKYACETGDVCLEQADAVAASWEQLGVKTTLLTEEYGAVVVPRMRDRTQPWPVVKNCSVETANYPLDWPPPPSDSTFSRPGWGCAFESKFLDYMYITINGEESKSAREAMHLDMVDYYYYWQLYGGMVQPPRGVAANPETVDSWSSRSSAAGYWGRPQHIIPAK
;
A
#
# COMPACT_ATOMS: atom_id res chain seq x y z
N PRO A 1 13.41 -13.57 -11.92
CA PRO A 1 12.12 -12.83 -11.96
C PRO A 1 11.59 -12.72 -10.52
N VAL A 2 10.76 -11.72 -10.18
CA VAL A 2 10.23 -11.58 -8.80
C VAL A 2 9.46 -12.81 -8.35
N PHE A 3 8.74 -13.45 -9.27
CA PHE A 3 8.01 -14.70 -9.01
C PHE A 3 8.85 -15.95 -9.21
N ALA A 4 10.18 -15.88 -9.36
CA ALA A 4 10.98 -17.09 -9.57
C ALA A 4 11.17 -17.93 -8.30
N GLU A 5 10.91 -17.32 -7.15
CA GLU A 5 11.03 -17.91 -5.82
C GLU A 5 9.77 -17.57 -5.04
N ASP A 6 9.43 -18.44 -4.08
CA ASP A 6 8.38 -18.18 -3.11
C ASP A 6 8.86 -17.11 -2.11
N HIS A 7 8.04 -16.07 -1.95
CA HIS A 7 8.28 -14.99 -1.03
C HIS A 7 7.02 -14.79 -0.17
N ALA A 8 7.18 -14.98 1.14
CA ALA A 8 6.10 -14.96 2.13
C ALA A 8 5.13 -13.78 2.01
N HIS A 9 5.58 -12.60 1.57
CA HIS A 9 4.76 -11.39 1.46
C HIS A 9 4.22 -11.08 0.06
N LEU A 10 4.68 -11.80 -0.98
CA LEU A 10 4.22 -11.57 -2.36
C LEU A 10 3.09 -12.52 -2.72
N GLY A 11 3.35 -13.82 -2.55
CA GLY A 11 2.52 -14.91 -3.05
C GLY A 11 2.38 -14.92 -4.57
N CYS A 12 1.75 -15.98 -5.08
CA CYS A 12 1.50 -16.17 -6.49
C CYS A 12 0.01 -16.39 -6.78
N PRO A 13 -0.62 -15.52 -7.58
CA PRO A 13 -2.06 -15.56 -7.84
C PRO A 13 -2.46 -16.58 -8.91
N TRP A 14 -1.50 -17.28 -9.52
CA TRP A 14 -1.76 -18.13 -10.70
C TRP A 14 -1.90 -19.62 -10.38
N GLY A 15 -1.97 -19.99 -9.10
CA GLY A 15 -2.16 -21.38 -8.64
C GLY A 15 -1.14 -22.34 -9.26
N ASP A 16 -1.61 -23.39 -9.93
CA ASP A 16 -0.75 -24.40 -10.57
C ASP A 16 0.20 -23.86 -11.67
N LYS A 17 0.08 -22.59 -12.06
CA LYS A 17 0.97 -21.92 -13.03
C LYS A 17 2.11 -21.14 -12.35
N CYS A 18 2.20 -21.14 -11.03
CA CYS A 18 3.32 -20.55 -10.32
C CYS A 18 4.63 -21.24 -10.74
N PRO A 19 5.71 -20.48 -11.00
CA PRO A 19 6.95 -21.04 -11.55
C PRO A 19 7.87 -21.60 -10.45
N TYR A 20 7.35 -21.76 -9.23
CA TYR A 20 7.98 -22.44 -8.10
C TYR A 20 7.01 -23.46 -7.49
N GLU A 21 7.56 -24.42 -6.77
CA GLU A 21 6.80 -25.33 -5.92
C GLU A 21 6.72 -24.72 -4.52
N ASP A 22 5.52 -24.34 -4.12
CA ASP A 22 5.25 -23.89 -2.76
C ASP A 22 5.14 -25.12 -1.83
N THR A 23 5.91 -25.10 -0.75
CA THR A 23 6.04 -26.23 0.18
C THR A 23 5.73 -25.86 1.63
N ASN A 24 5.34 -24.61 1.90
CA ASN A 24 5.14 -24.10 3.25
C ASN A 24 3.69 -23.65 3.52
N ASN A 25 2.81 -23.63 2.50
CA ASN A 25 1.40 -23.36 2.69
C ASN A 25 0.73 -24.33 3.68
N PRO A 26 -0.08 -23.82 4.62
CA PRO A 26 -1.00 -24.66 5.38
C PRO A 26 -2.00 -25.39 4.47
N ASP A 27 -2.54 -26.50 4.96
CA ASP A 27 -3.52 -27.31 4.22
C ASP A 27 -4.73 -26.47 3.76
N GLY A 28 -4.97 -26.47 2.45
CA GLY A 28 -6.10 -25.75 1.83
C GLY A 28 -5.90 -24.23 1.70
N VAL A 29 -4.73 -23.71 2.05
CA VAL A 29 -4.37 -22.29 1.88
C VAL A 29 -3.57 -22.16 0.59
N SER A 30 -4.01 -21.29 -0.31
CA SER A 30 -3.24 -20.93 -1.49
C SER A 30 -2.13 -19.93 -1.12
N ASP A 31 -1.03 -19.95 -1.85
CA ASP A 31 0.11 -19.06 -1.67
C ASP A 31 -0.28 -17.56 -1.61
N MET A 32 -1.14 -17.10 -2.53
CA MET A 32 -1.59 -15.70 -2.51
C MET A 32 -2.42 -15.33 -1.26
N GLU A 33 -3.12 -16.29 -0.66
CA GLU A 33 -3.85 -16.11 0.61
C GLU A 33 -2.88 -16.13 1.80
N GLN A 34 -1.91 -17.05 1.80
CA GLN A 34 -0.82 -17.04 2.77
C GLN A 34 -0.14 -15.65 2.78
N ALA A 35 0.23 -15.15 1.61
CA ALA A 35 0.88 -13.86 1.49
C ALA A 35 -0.01 -12.67 1.88
N ARG A 36 -1.33 -12.78 1.67
CA ARG A 36 -2.29 -11.77 2.15
C ARG A 36 -2.27 -11.68 3.68
N LEU A 37 -2.29 -12.82 4.37
CA LEU A 37 -2.21 -12.88 5.84
C LEU A 37 -0.87 -12.32 6.35
N VAL A 38 0.24 -12.66 5.68
CA VAL A 38 1.56 -12.08 6.00
C VAL A 38 1.55 -10.56 5.84
N ARG A 39 1.03 -10.01 4.73
CA ARG A 39 0.96 -8.55 4.54
C ARG A 39 0.12 -7.86 5.61
N TRP A 40 -1.01 -8.45 6.00
CA TRP A 40 -1.82 -7.95 7.11
C TRP A 40 -1.06 -7.96 8.44
N ALA A 41 -0.40 -9.06 8.78
CA ALA A 41 0.41 -9.16 9.99
C ALA A 41 1.53 -8.11 10.03
N LEU A 42 2.28 -7.99 8.94
CA LEU A 42 3.34 -7.00 8.82
C LEU A 42 2.79 -5.57 8.92
N GLY A 43 1.58 -5.30 8.42
CA GLY A 43 0.90 -4.02 8.52
C GLY A 43 0.41 -3.69 9.93
N MET A 44 -0.14 -4.66 10.66
CA MET A 44 -0.57 -4.55 12.06
C MET A 44 0.60 -4.39 13.04
N ALA A 45 1.79 -4.85 12.66
CA ALA A 45 3.00 -4.69 13.49
C ALA A 45 3.50 -3.24 13.58
N ILE A 46 3.15 -2.39 12.62
CA ILE A 46 3.73 -1.04 12.48
C ILE A 46 3.13 -0.12 13.55
N ASP A 47 3.98 0.40 14.44
CA ASP A 47 3.65 1.45 15.40
C ASP A 47 3.61 2.83 14.72
N ARG A 48 2.51 3.09 14.02
CA ARG A 48 2.35 4.34 13.25
C ARG A 48 2.31 5.56 14.15
N GLU A 49 1.65 5.46 15.30
CA GLU A 49 1.57 6.55 16.28
C GLU A 49 2.95 6.84 16.87
N GLY A 50 3.70 5.83 17.30
CA GLY A 50 5.07 5.99 17.78
C GLY A 50 5.99 6.62 16.73
N ILE A 51 5.86 6.22 15.46
CA ILE A 51 6.59 6.86 14.35
C ILE A 51 6.23 8.36 14.23
N VAL A 52 4.95 8.71 14.30
CA VAL A 52 4.50 10.11 14.22
C VAL A 52 5.01 10.92 15.41
N GLU A 53 4.86 10.41 16.63
CA GLU A 53 5.25 11.09 17.86
C GLU A 53 6.77 11.30 17.94
N VAL A 54 7.55 10.25 17.69
CA VAL A 54 9.00 10.24 17.92
C VAL A 54 9.77 10.80 16.73
N LEU A 55 9.43 10.39 15.50
CA LEU A 55 10.22 10.71 14.30
C LEU A 55 9.69 11.92 13.52
N GLN A 56 8.42 12.29 13.72
CA GLN A 56 7.79 13.43 13.03
C GLN A 56 7.35 14.54 13.98
N GLY A 57 7.67 14.46 15.27
CA GLY A 57 7.35 15.48 16.27
C GLY A 57 5.84 15.72 16.43
N GLY A 58 5.01 14.70 16.19
CA GLY A 58 3.55 14.79 16.28
C GLY A 58 2.88 15.51 15.10
N LEU A 59 3.61 15.82 14.03
CA LEU A 59 3.08 16.58 12.88
C LEU A 59 2.52 15.68 11.76
N GLY A 60 2.88 14.40 11.78
CA GLY A 60 2.42 13.39 10.84
C GLY A 60 0.97 12.99 11.00
N THR A 61 0.52 12.06 10.18
CA THR A 61 -0.79 11.42 10.31
C THR A 61 -0.64 9.95 9.95
N PRO A 62 -1.00 9.00 10.83
CA PRO A 62 -1.03 7.59 10.47
C PRO A 62 -1.88 7.35 9.23
N ILE A 63 -1.39 6.51 8.33
CA ILE A 63 -2.16 6.01 7.20
C ILE A 63 -2.00 4.50 7.11
N TYR A 64 -3.01 3.83 6.61
CA TYR A 64 -3.10 2.37 6.63
C TYR A 64 -3.09 1.78 5.22
N LEU A 65 -3.35 2.63 4.22
CA LEU A 65 -3.10 2.43 2.80
C LEU A 65 -2.43 3.70 2.26
N GLU A 66 -1.46 3.60 1.35
CA GLU A 66 -0.81 4.80 0.75
C GLU A 66 -1.83 5.74 0.07
N LEU A 67 -2.94 5.18 -0.41
CA LEU A 67 -3.95 5.86 -1.22
C LEU A 67 -5.22 6.23 -0.44
N MET A 68 -5.29 5.92 0.86
CA MET A 68 -6.45 6.21 1.70
C MET A 68 -6.04 6.36 3.17
N GLY A 69 -6.56 7.40 3.82
CA GLY A 69 -6.29 7.66 5.24
C GLY A 69 -7.00 8.92 5.74
N PRO A 70 -6.76 9.34 6.99
CA PRO A 70 -7.58 10.35 7.68
C PRO A 70 -7.76 11.71 6.99
N LYS A 71 -6.84 12.08 6.08
CA LYS A 71 -6.87 13.34 5.32
C LYS A 71 -7.46 13.21 3.91
N PHE A 72 -7.83 12.01 3.50
CA PHE A 72 -8.32 11.72 2.16
C PHE A 72 -9.84 11.83 2.12
N PRO A 73 -10.42 12.40 1.04
CA PRO A 73 -11.87 12.32 0.82
C PRO A 73 -12.35 10.86 0.81
N GLY A 74 -13.48 10.59 1.47
CA GLY A 74 -14.06 9.25 1.54
C GLY A 74 -13.50 8.37 2.67
N TRP A 75 -12.53 8.86 3.45
CA TRP A 75 -12.06 8.16 4.65
C TRP A 75 -13.19 7.91 5.65
N ASP A 76 -13.29 6.66 6.10
CA ASP A 76 -14.14 6.23 7.21
C ASP A 76 -13.35 5.23 8.08
N PRO A 77 -12.97 5.60 9.32
CA PRO A 77 -12.19 4.71 10.18
C PRO A 77 -12.99 3.47 10.64
N THR A 78 -14.33 3.50 10.53
CA THR A 78 -15.20 2.40 10.93
C THR A 78 -15.49 1.41 9.80
N ARG A 79 -15.04 1.73 8.58
CA ARG A 79 -15.25 0.87 7.41
C ARG A 79 -14.40 -0.38 7.50
N THR A 80 -15.00 -1.49 7.11
CA THR A 80 -14.36 -2.79 7.02
C THR A 80 -14.62 -3.40 5.64
N VAL A 81 -13.80 -4.37 5.25
CA VAL A 81 -13.97 -5.18 4.05
C VAL A 81 -13.74 -6.65 4.39
N ASN A 82 -14.50 -7.56 3.81
CA ASN A 82 -14.35 -9.01 3.99
C ASN A 82 -14.46 -9.74 2.64
N GLN A 83 -14.34 -11.07 2.65
CA GLN A 83 -14.35 -11.83 1.39
C GLN A 83 -15.68 -11.69 0.64
N ALA A 84 -16.81 -11.65 1.35
CA ALA A 84 -18.12 -11.49 0.72
C ALA A 84 -18.22 -10.16 -0.04
N ALA A 85 -17.66 -9.07 0.49
CA ALA A 85 -17.60 -7.79 -0.20
C ALA A 85 -16.78 -7.89 -1.50
N ILE A 86 -15.59 -8.49 -1.46
CA ILE A 86 -14.73 -8.66 -2.64
C ILE A 86 -15.40 -9.52 -3.70
N ASN A 87 -16.01 -10.64 -3.31
CA ASN A 87 -16.77 -11.50 -4.23
C ASN A 87 -17.93 -10.73 -4.88
N SER A 88 -18.62 -9.88 -4.12
CA SER A 88 -19.68 -9.03 -4.67
C SER A 88 -19.16 -8.02 -5.71
N TYR A 89 -17.91 -7.54 -5.55
CA TYR A 89 -17.28 -6.68 -6.55
C TYR A 89 -16.91 -7.45 -7.80
N HIS A 90 -16.37 -8.66 -7.66
CA HIS A 90 -16.09 -9.54 -8.81
C HIS A 90 -17.37 -9.77 -9.63
N GLU A 91 -18.49 -10.09 -8.98
CA GLU A 91 -19.78 -10.25 -9.64
C GLU A 91 -20.28 -8.94 -10.27
N LYS A 92 -20.22 -7.82 -9.53
CA LYS A 92 -20.65 -6.49 -9.98
C LYS A 92 -19.95 -6.06 -11.28
N TYR A 93 -18.69 -6.42 -11.44
CA TYR A 93 -17.86 -6.05 -12.59
C TYR A 93 -17.66 -7.17 -13.60
N SER A 94 -18.34 -8.31 -13.42
CA SER A 94 -18.19 -9.50 -14.27
C SER A 94 -18.71 -9.33 -15.70
N ASP A 95 -19.68 -8.46 -15.96
CA ASP A 95 -20.21 -8.23 -17.31
C ASP A 95 -19.80 -6.84 -17.82
N ASN A 96 -18.66 -6.78 -18.50
CA ASN A 96 -18.11 -5.53 -19.00
C ASN A 96 -17.57 -5.65 -20.43
N ALA A 97 -17.54 -4.52 -21.16
CA ALA A 97 -17.16 -4.47 -22.56
C ALA A 97 -15.65 -4.59 -22.82
N LEU A 98 -14.80 -4.42 -21.80
CA LEU A 98 -13.34 -4.40 -21.94
C LEU A 98 -12.73 -5.80 -21.83
N LEU A 99 -13.19 -6.59 -20.87
CA LEU A 99 -12.63 -7.90 -20.52
C LEU A 99 -13.58 -9.05 -20.88
N GLY A 100 -14.81 -8.74 -21.27
CA GLY A 100 -15.85 -9.72 -21.58
C GLY A 100 -16.60 -10.19 -20.34
N PRO A 101 -17.56 -11.11 -20.51
CA PRO A 101 -18.35 -11.63 -19.41
C PRO A 101 -17.54 -12.62 -18.54
N GLY A 102 -17.89 -12.67 -17.25
CA GLY A 102 -17.31 -13.59 -16.27
C GLY A 102 -16.18 -12.99 -15.44
N THR A 103 -15.59 -13.82 -14.58
CA THR A 103 -14.54 -13.44 -13.62
C THR A 103 -13.17 -14.03 -13.94
N ASP A 104 -13.03 -14.78 -15.05
CA ASP A 104 -11.80 -15.48 -15.46
C ASP A 104 -10.57 -14.57 -15.59
N TRP A 105 -10.77 -13.26 -15.74
CA TRP A 105 -9.71 -12.27 -15.87
C TRP A 105 -9.16 -11.78 -14.52
N ILE A 106 -9.85 -12.05 -13.41
CA ILE A 106 -9.49 -11.63 -12.05
C ILE A 106 -8.39 -12.54 -11.54
N GLU A 107 -7.25 -11.97 -11.14
CA GLU A 107 -6.13 -12.77 -10.65
C GLU A 107 -6.29 -13.22 -9.21
N TYR A 108 -6.89 -12.39 -8.36
CA TYR A 108 -7.01 -12.67 -6.93
C TYR A 108 -8.42 -13.16 -6.58
N ASP A 109 -8.79 -14.30 -7.14
CA ASP A 109 -10.06 -15.00 -6.88
C ASP A 109 -9.77 -16.33 -6.17
N ILE A 110 -9.46 -16.24 -4.87
CA ILE A 110 -9.05 -17.38 -4.04
C ILE A 110 -9.84 -17.38 -2.71
N PRO A 111 -10.18 -18.55 -2.15
CA PRO A 111 -10.81 -18.66 -0.83
C PRO A 111 -9.94 -18.06 0.28
N ALA A 112 -10.53 -17.30 1.20
CA ALA A 112 -9.83 -16.82 2.38
C ALA A 112 -9.85 -17.87 3.50
N VAL A 113 -8.84 -17.84 4.37
CA VAL A 113 -8.84 -18.69 5.58
C VAL A 113 -9.96 -18.28 6.54
N GLU A 114 -10.20 -16.97 6.64
CA GLU A 114 -11.23 -16.37 7.49
C GLU A 114 -12.14 -15.47 6.63
N PRO A 115 -13.09 -16.06 5.88
CA PRO A 115 -13.93 -15.31 4.92
C PRO A 115 -14.80 -14.24 5.56
N ASP A 116 -15.21 -14.47 6.81
CA ASP A 116 -16.10 -13.61 7.59
C ASP A 116 -15.33 -12.59 8.46
N TYR A 117 -13.99 -12.58 8.42
CA TYR A 117 -13.21 -11.59 9.16
C TYR A 117 -13.37 -10.21 8.50
N ASP A 118 -13.81 -9.24 9.29
CA ASP A 118 -13.97 -7.86 8.86
C ASP A 118 -12.65 -7.11 9.00
N TRP A 119 -11.97 -6.91 7.88
CA TRP A 119 -10.68 -6.24 7.82
C TRP A 119 -10.85 -4.71 7.89
N PRO A 120 -10.30 -4.03 8.91
CA PRO A 120 -10.59 -2.61 9.14
C PRO A 120 -9.76 -1.70 8.22
N TRP A 121 -10.35 -0.57 7.85
CA TRP A 121 -9.63 0.52 7.18
C TRP A 121 -8.63 1.21 8.10
N GLU A 122 -9.00 1.39 9.37
CA GLU A 122 -8.09 1.82 10.44
C GLU A 122 -7.42 0.58 11.04
N ILE A 123 -6.16 0.35 10.66
CA ILE A 123 -5.42 -0.85 11.07
C ILE A 123 -4.69 -0.57 12.38
N PRO A 124 -5.10 -1.18 13.51
CA PRO A 124 -4.45 -0.95 14.79
C PRO A 124 -3.04 -1.52 14.81
N THR A 125 -2.19 -0.99 15.69
CA THR A 125 -0.96 -1.65 16.07
C THR A 125 -1.29 -2.78 17.04
N ASP A 126 -1.19 -4.03 16.58
CA ASP A 126 -1.56 -5.22 17.33
C ASP A 126 -0.59 -6.37 17.03
N LEU A 127 0.40 -6.54 17.92
CA LEU A 127 1.41 -7.60 17.78
C LEU A 127 0.87 -9.00 18.08
N GLU A 128 -0.20 -9.11 18.89
CA GLU A 128 -0.81 -10.40 19.21
C GLU A 128 -1.58 -10.92 17.99
N GLU A 129 -2.44 -10.07 17.41
CA GLU A 129 -3.18 -10.42 16.21
C GLU A 129 -2.25 -10.61 15.01
N ALA A 130 -1.22 -9.76 14.84
CA ALA A 130 -0.21 -9.96 13.82
C ALA A 130 0.50 -11.32 13.98
N GLY A 131 0.85 -11.71 15.21
CA GLY A 131 1.42 -13.02 15.50
C GLY A 131 0.48 -14.18 15.14
N ARG A 132 -0.81 -14.06 15.47
CA ARG A 132 -1.85 -15.03 15.12
C ARG A 132 -1.99 -15.19 13.61
N LEU A 133 -1.98 -14.09 12.87
CA LEU A 133 -2.07 -14.10 11.40
C LEU A 133 -0.85 -14.78 10.76
N LEU A 134 0.36 -14.58 11.31
CA LEU A 134 1.55 -15.32 10.87
C LEU A 134 1.47 -16.81 11.18
N ASP A 135 0.94 -17.19 12.35
CA ASP A 135 0.68 -18.61 12.66
C ASP A 135 -0.31 -19.22 11.66
N LEU A 136 -1.39 -18.49 11.35
CA LEU A 136 -2.43 -18.90 10.41
C LEU A 136 -1.90 -19.01 8.97
N ALA A 137 -0.93 -18.17 8.61
CA ALA A 137 -0.19 -18.24 7.36
C ALA A 137 0.84 -19.39 7.32
N GLY A 138 1.01 -20.18 8.39
CA GLY A 138 1.98 -21.27 8.41
C GLY A 138 3.41 -20.84 8.76
N TYR A 139 3.59 -19.65 9.33
CA TYR A 139 4.87 -19.13 9.81
C TYR A 139 4.90 -19.02 11.34
N PRO A 140 4.75 -20.12 12.11
CA PRO A 140 4.81 -20.08 13.56
C PRO A 140 6.21 -19.68 14.06
N VAL A 141 6.31 -19.21 15.30
CA VAL A 141 7.61 -18.89 15.92
C VAL A 141 8.48 -20.15 15.97
N GLY A 142 9.63 -20.11 15.31
CA GLY A 142 10.63 -21.17 15.35
C GLY A 142 11.27 -21.33 16.73
N SER A 143 11.98 -22.45 16.93
CA SER A 143 12.69 -22.71 18.20
C SER A 143 13.80 -21.70 18.51
N ASP A 144 14.29 -21.01 17.49
CA ASP A 144 15.28 -19.93 17.56
C ASP A 144 14.64 -18.53 17.69
N GLY A 145 13.31 -18.47 17.77
CA GLY A 145 12.55 -17.22 17.83
C GLY A 145 12.29 -16.59 16.45
N VAL A 146 12.71 -17.22 15.36
CA VAL A 146 12.53 -16.69 13.99
C VAL A 146 11.38 -17.43 13.30
N ARG A 147 10.49 -16.68 12.64
CA ARG A 147 9.40 -17.19 11.79
C ARG A 147 9.89 -17.39 10.36
N PHE A 148 10.42 -16.31 9.77
CA PHE A 148 11.05 -16.30 8.44
C PHE A 148 11.98 -15.08 8.32
N GLU A 149 12.78 -15.06 7.26
CA GLU A 149 13.65 -13.92 6.92
C GLU A 149 13.03 -13.09 5.80
N ILE A 150 13.14 -11.77 5.89
CA ILE A 150 12.71 -10.82 4.86
C ILE A 150 13.77 -9.75 4.66
N SER A 151 13.88 -9.22 3.44
CA SER A 151 14.63 -7.98 3.21
C SER A 151 13.68 -6.80 3.12
N LEU A 152 14.02 -5.67 3.72
CA LEU A 152 13.29 -4.40 3.63
C LEU A 152 14.17 -3.37 2.93
N ASN A 153 13.72 -2.89 1.77
CA ASN A 153 14.41 -1.81 1.08
C ASN A 153 14.02 -0.44 1.65
N LYS A 154 15.01 0.43 1.80
CA LYS A 154 14.81 1.84 2.17
C LYS A 154 15.73 2.76 1.39
N TYR A 155 15.25 3.97 1.15
CA TYR A 155 16.01 5.07 0.58
C TYR A 155 15.53 6.39 1.19
N ALA A 156 16.32 7.46 1.06
CA ALA A 156 15.91 8.80 1.51
C ALA A 156 14.72 9.28 0.66
N CYS A 157 13.51 9.12 1.21
CA CYS A 157 12.26 9.48 0.54
C CYS A 157 11.92 10.96 0.80
N GLU A 158 10.68 11.42 0.62
CA GLU A 158 10.32 12.85 0.77
C GLU A 158 10.73 13.51 2.10
N THR A 159 10.75 12.74 3.19
CA THR A 159 11.16 13.22 4.52
C THR A 159 12.68 13.18 4.73
N GLY A 160 13.47 12.88 3.69
CA GLY A 160 14.92 12.78 3.76
C GLY A 160 15.37 11.65 4.68
N ASP A 161 16.35 11.92 5.53
CA ASP A 161 16.93 10.93 6.45
C ASP A 161 15.91 10.39 7.47
N VAL A 162 14.88 11.16 7.81
CA VAL A 162 13.78 10.69 8.67
C VAL A 162 13.10 9.45 8.06
N CYS A 163 13.02 9.36 6.74
CA CYS A 163 12.47 8.18 6.07
C CYS A 163 13.27 6.90 6.36
N LEU A 164 14.58 7.04 6.50
CA LEU A 164 15.46 5.91 6.79
C LEU A 164 15.24 5.41 8.23
N GLU A 165 15.01 6.32 9.17
CA GLU A 165 14.68 6.01 10.56
C GLU A 165 13.29 5.39 10.69
N GLN A 166 12.33 5.85 9.89
CA GLN A 166 11.00 5.25 9.80
C GLN A 166 11.05 3.79 9.34
N ALA A 167 11.89 3.49 8.36
CA ALA A 167 12.12 2.13 7.92
C ALA A 167 12.80 1.26 8.99
N ASP A 168 13.68 1.85 9.81
CA ASP A 168 14.27 1.15 10.96
C ASP A 168 13.21 0.81 12.01
N ALA A 169 12.25 1.72 12.26
CA ALA A 169 11.13 1.46 13.15
C ALA A 169 10.22 0.33 12.63
N VAL A 170 9.90 0.33 11.33
CA VAL A 170 9.13 -0.77 10.69
C VAL A 170 9.86 -2.11 10.84
N ALA A 171 11.16 -2.15 10.54
CA ALA A 171 11.96 -3.37 10.72
C ALA A 171 11.99 -3.83 12.18
N ALA A 172 12.16 -2.92 13.13
CA ALA A 172 12.15 -3.24 14.56
C ALA A 172 10.79 -3.81 15.02
N SER A 173 9.68 -3.31 14.47
CA SER A 173 8.35 -3.89 14.68
C SER A 173 8.24 -5.32 14.15
N TRP A 174 8.78 -5.60 12.96
CA TRP A 174 8.77 -6.95 12.38
C TRP A 174 9.65 -7.94 13.15
N GLU A 175 10.80 -7.49 13.63
CA GLU A 175 11.69 -8.29 14.49
C GLU A 175 11.01 -8.72 15.80
N GLN A 176 10.11 -7.89 16.37
CA GLN A 176 9.33 -8.26 17.55
C GLN A 176 8.37 -9.43 17.29
N LEU A 177 7.95 -9.63 16.04
CA LEU A 177 7.16 -10.79 15.61
C LEU A 177 8.03 -12.02 15.33
N GLY A 178 9.35 -11.92 15.39
CA GLY A 178 10.27 -12.97 14.92
C GLY A 178 10.46 -12.97 13.40
N VAL A 179 10.08 -11.90 12.70
CA VAL A 179 10.37 -11.73 11.27
C VAL A 179 11.74 -11.08 11.13
N LYS A 180 12.75 -11.91 10.87
CA LYS A 180 14.14 -11.47 10.81
C LYS A 180 14.37 -10.63 9.56
N THR A 181 14.67 -9.35 9.76
CA THR A 181 14.63 -8.31 8.73
C THR A 181 16.03 -7.83 8.38
N THR A 182 16.41 -7.98 7.11
CA THR A 182 17.63 -7.39 6.56
C THR A 182 17.30 -6.05 5.91
N LEU A 183 17.83 -4.96 6.46
CA LEU A 183 17.67 -3.63 5.90
C LEU A 183 18.62 -3.39 4.72
N LEU A 184 18.04 -3.10 3.56
CA LEU A 184 18.74 -2.77 2.33
C LEU A 184 18.65 -1.25 2.07
N THR A 185 19.65 -0.52 2.57
CA THR A 185 19.76 0.93 2.33
C THR A 185 20.40 1.17 0.97
N GLU A 186 19.63 1.72 0.04
CA GLU A 186 20.06 1.92 -1.34
C GLU A 186 19.69 3.32 -1.84
N GLU A 187 20.33 3.75 -2.92
CA GLU A 187 19.97 5.00 -3.59
C GLU A 187 18.62 4.84 -4.31
N TYR A 188 17.81 5.91 -4.30
CA TYR A 188 16.51 5.94 -4.97
C TYR A 188 16.56 5.41 -6.41
N GLY A 189 17.59 5.82 -7.18
CA GLY A 189 17.78 5.39 -8.57
C GLY A 189 18.04 3.88 -8.71
N ALA A 190 18.65 3.22 -7.73
CA ALA A 190 18.92 1.77 -7.78
C ALA A 190 17.68 0.92 -7.49
N VAL A 191 16.69 1.49 -6.79
CA VAL A 191 15.44 0.81 -6.42
C VAL A 191 14.34 1.10 -7.44
N VAL A 192 14.07 2.39 -7.71
CA VAL A 192 12.90 2.78 -8.51
C VAL A 192 13.15 2.60 -10.01
N VAL A 193 14.35 2.95 -10.49
CA VAL A 193 14.72 2.89 -11.91
C VAL A 193 16.10 2.24 -12.06
N PRO A 194 16.21 0.91 -11.86
CA PRO A 194 15.52 0.00 -12.78
C PRO A 194 14.51 -0.98 -12.14
N ARG A 195 14.63 -1.35 -10.86
CA ARG A 195 13.93 -2.55 -10.36
C ARG A 195 12.41 -2.43 -10.32
N MET A 196 11.85 -1.34 -9.80
CA MET A 196 10.40 -1.13 -9.83
C MET A 196 9.88 -0.99 -11.26
N ARG A 197 10.55 -0.18 -12.10
CA ARG A 197 10.21 -0.05 -13.52
C ARG A 197 10.19 -1.40 -14.23
N ASP A 198 11.21 -2.23 -14.02
CA ASP A 198 11.39 -3.50 -14.73
C ASP A 198 10.66 -4.66 -14.03
N ARG A 199 9.87 -4.39 -12.97
CA ARG A 199 9.14 -5.39 -12.16
C ARG A 199 10.05 -6.50 -11.62
N THR A 200 11.23 -6.10 -11.18
CA THR A 200 12.27 -6.97 -10.61
C THR A 200 12.54 -6.68 -9.13
N GLN A 201 11.70 -5.87 -8.47
CA GLN A 201 11.79 -5.56 -7.04
C GLN A 201 10.95 -6.56 -6.23
N PRO A 202 11.54 -7.54 -5.52
CA PRO A 202 10.78 -8.50 -4.72
C PRO A 202 10.51 -8.00 -3.30
N TRP A 203 11.32 -7.07 -2.78
CA TRP A 203 11.27 -6.67 -1.37
C TRP A 203 10.26 -5.56 -1.12
N PRO A 204 9.57 -5.56 0.04
CA PRO A 204 8.84 -4.38 0.51
C PRO A 204 9.79 -3.19 0.55
N VAL A 205 9.25 -2.00 0.30
CA VAL A 205 10.03 -0.77 0.25
C VAL A 205 9.34 0.29 1.08
N VAL A 206 10.04 0.83 2.09
CA VAL A 206 9.61 2.08 2.70
C VAL A 206 9.96 3.21 1.74
N LYS A 207 8.91 3.86 1.26
CA LYS A 207 8.99 4.91 0.26
C LYS A 207 7.79 5.83 0.38
N ASN A 208 7.91 7.00 -0.23
CA ASN A 208 6.76 7.71 -0.75
C ASN A 208 6.52 7.26 -2.20
N CYS A 209 5.27 7.09 -2.60
CA CYS A 209 4.96 7.02 -4.02
C CYS A 209 4.17 8.22 -4.50
N SER A 210 2.97 8.06 -5.06
CA SER A 210 2.23 9.14 -5.68
C SER A 210 1.98 10.27 -4.70
N VAL A 211 2.78 11.33 -4.82
CA VAL A 211 2.92 12.42 -3.86
C VAL A 211 1.72 13.36 -3.81
N GLU A 212 0.60 13.03 -4.44
CA GLU A 212 -0.48 14.00 -4.75
C GLU A 212 -1.86 13.58 -4.18
N THR A 213 -1.94 12.40 -3.57
CA THR A 213 -3.19 11.63 -3.42
C THR A 213 -4.18 12.16 -2.39
N ALA A 214 -3.71 12.68 -1.26
CA ALA A 214 -4.61 13.22 -0.22
C ALA A 214 -5.42 14.46 -0.67
N ASN A 215 -5.03 15.10 -1.78
CA ASN A 215 -5.74 16.25 -2.33
C ASN A 215 -6.63 15.88 -3.54
N TYR A 216 -6.63 14.62 -3.99
CA TYR A 216 -7.42 14.20 -5.13
C TYR A 216 -8.90 14.10 -4.74
N PRO A 217 -9.84 14.56 -5.60
CA PRO A 217 -11.26 14.35 -5.37
C PRO A 217 -11.61 12.86 -5.26
N LEU A 218 -12.60 12.52 -4.42
CA LEU A 218 -13.08 11.13 -4.27
C LEU A 218 -13.56 10.53 -5.60
N ASP A 219 -14.07 11.36 -6.52
CA ASP A 219 -14.56 10.92 -7.82
C ASP A 219 -13.46 10.73 -8.86
N TRP A 220 -12.18 10.87 -8.49
CA TRP A 220 -11.04 10.49 -9.31
C TRP A 220 -10.57 9.10 -8.90
N PRO A 221 -10.10 8.26 -9.84
CA PRO A 221 -9.50 7.00 -9.42
C PRO A 221 -8.22 7.27 -8.62
N PRO A 222 -7.84 6.37 -7.70
CA PRO A 222 -6.50 6.36 -7.12
C PRO A 222 -5.44 6.45 -8.25
N PRO A 223 -4.29 7.10 -7.97
CA PRO A 223 -3.36 7.56 -8.99
C PRO A 223 -2.84 6.43 -9.89
N PRO A 224 -2.45 6.76 -11.13
CA PRO A 224 -2.00 5.81 -12.13
C PRO A 224 -0.60 5.20 -11.88
N SER A 225 -0.13 5.08 -10.63
CA SER A 225 1.27 4.71 -10.37
C SER A 225 1.54 3.22 -10.17
N ASP A 226 0.49 2.40 -10.29
CA ASP A 226 0.45 1.09 -9.65
C ASP A 226 0.51 -0.06 -10.66
N SER A 227 0.47 0.26 -11.96
CA SER A 227 0.54 -0.74 -13.02
C SER A 227 1.29 -0.26 -14.26
N THR A 228 1.71 -1.23 -15.08
CA THR A 228 2.29 -0.97 -16.39
C THR A 228 1.32 -0.23 -17.31
N PHE A 229 0.02 -0.47 -17.18
CA PHE A 229 -0.99 0.22 -17.98
C PHE A 229 -1.05 1.71 -17.66
N SER A 230 -1.09 2.03 -16.37
CA SER A 230 -1.34 3.38 -15.88
C SER A 230 -0.08 4.26 -15.91
N ARG A 231 1.11 3.70 -15.61
CA ARG A 231 2.40 4.40 -15.72
C ARG A 231 3.55 3.43 -16.02
N PRO A 232 3.78 3.04 -17.29
CA PRO A 232 4.73 1.97 -17.67
C PRO A 232 6.19 2.22 -17.28
N GLY A 233 6.60 3.49 -17.12
CA GLY A 233 7.96 3.87 -16.69
C GLY A 233 8.17 3.83 -15.17
N TRP A 234 7.16 3.39 -14.42
CA TRP A 234 7.10 3.38 -12.95
C TRP A 234 6.20 2.23 -12.48
N GLY A 235 6.17 1.92 -11.19
CA GLY A 235 5.29 0.87 -10.66
C GLY A 235 5.61 0.61 -9.21
N CYS A 236 4.84 1.20 -8.30
CA CYS A 236 5.16 1.19 -6.89
C CYS A 236 4.20 0.37 -6.03
N ALA A 237 3.17 -0.23 -6.63
CA ALA A 237 2.28 -1.18 -5.97
C ALA A 237 2.33 -2.54 -6.66
N PHE A 238 1.47 -3.46 -6.22
CA PHE A 238 1.22 -4.72 -6.92
C PHE A 238 0.40 -4.48 -8.19
N GLU A 239 0.78 -5.17 -9.27
CA GLU A 239 -0.03 -5.17 -10.48
C GLU A 239 -1.23 -6.11 -10.31
N SER A 240 -2.40 -5.60 -10.69
CA SER A 240 -3.67 -6.33 -10.69
C SER A 240 -4.52 -5.84 -11.85
N LYS A 241 -5.03 -6.75 -12.69
CA LYS A 241 -5.97 -6.39 -13.75
C LYS A 241 -7.26 -5.81 -13.21
N PHE A 242 -7.70 -6.22 -12.01
CA PHE A 242 -8.84 -5.60 -11.35
C PHE A 242 -8.63 -4.12 -11.10
N LEU A 243 -7.47 -3.76 -10.53
CA LEU A 243 -7.14 -2.35 -10.29
C LEU A 243 -6.99 -1.56 -11.60
N ASP A 244 -6.41 -2.17 -12.64
CA ASP A 244 -6.34 -1.55 -13.98
C ASP A 244 -7.71 -1.32 -14.60
N TYR A 245 -8.58 -2.31 -14.52
CA TYR A 245 -9.95 -2.23 -14.99
C TYR A 245 -10.71 -1.13 -14.25
N MET A 246 -10.61 -1.08 -12.93
CA MET A 246 -11.25 -0.05 -12.11
C MET A 246 -10.75 1.34 -12.46
N TYR A 247 -9.43 1.51 -12.63
CA TYR A 247 -8.85 2.78 -13.05
C TYR A 247 -9.42 3.28 -14.39
N ILE A 248 -9.53 2.40 -15.40
CA ILE A 248 -10.11 2.74 -16.71
C ILE A 248 -11.60 3.05 -16.58
N THR A 249 -12.33 2.22 -15.85
CA THR A 249 -13.79 2.31 -15.72
C THR A 249 -14.19 3.59 -14.99
N ILE A 250 -13.51 3.95 -13.91
CA ILE A 250 -13.75 5.22 -13.20
C ILE A 250 -13.46 6.41 -14.10
N ASN A 251 -12.36 6.41 -14.86
CA ASN A 251 -12.04 7.50 -15.79
C ASN A 251 -13.04 7.62 -16.95
N GLY A 252 -13.66 6.52 -17.37
CA GLY A 252 -14.66 6.48 -18.43
C GLY A 252 -16.09 6.81 -18.00
N GLU A 253 -16.37 6.83 -16.69
CA GLU A 253 -17.71 7.06 -16.14
C GLU A 253 -18.01 8.56 -16.01
N GLU A 254 -19.16 9.00 -16.54
CA GLU A 254 -19.57 10.41 -16.52
C GLU A 254 -20.21 10.81 -15.18
N SER A 255 -20.93 9.89 -14.53
CA SER A 255 -21.61 10.11 -13.28
C SER A 255 -20.63 10.21 -12.11
N LYS A 256 -20.58 11.39 -11.50
CA LYS A 256 -19.75 11.66 -10.32
C LYS A 256 -20.00 10.65 -9.19
N SER A 257 -21.26 10.43 -8.83
CA SER A 257 -21.59 9.52 -7.72
C SER A 257 -21.25 8.07 -8.03
N ALA A 258 -21.31 7.66 -9.31
CA ALA A 258 -20.87 6.33 -9.72
C ALA A 258 -19.35 6.19 -9.59
N ARG A 259 -18.57 7.22 -9.98
CA ARG A 259 -17.12 7.25 -9.77
C ARG A 259 -16.74 7.18 -8.30
N GLU A 260 -17.40 7.95 -7.43
CA GLU A 260 -17.15 7.91 -5.97
C GLU A 260 -17.41 6.51 -5.39
N ALA A 261 -18.51 5.84 -5.80
CA ALA A 261 -18.80 4.48 -5.36
C ALA A 261 -17.73 3.48 -5.85
N MET A 262 -17.37 3.54 -7.14
CA MET A 262 -16.34 2.68 -7.72
C MET A 262 -14.95 2.93 -7.11
N HIS A 263 -14.62 4.16 -6.74
CA HIS A 263 -13.39 4.48 -6.01
C HIS A 263 -13.36 3.71 -4.69
N LEU A 264 -14.45 3.74 -3.90
CA LEU A 264 -14.49 3.05 -2.61
C LEU A 264 -14.42 1.52 -2.77
N ASP A 265 -15.00 0.95 -3.83
CA ASP A 265 -14.86 -0.48 -4.15
C ASP A 265 -13.40 -0.84 -4.51
N MET A 266 -12.71 0.03 -5.25
CA MET A 266 -11.29 -0.14 -5.58
C MET A 266 -10.41 -0.03 -4.32
N VAL A 267 -10.69 0.91 -3.41
CA VAL A 267 -9.97 1.06 -2.14
C VAL A 267 -10.19 -0.14 -1.22
N ASP A 268 -11.41 -0.68 -1.14
CA ASP A 268 -11.70 -1.91 -0.40
C ASP A 268 -10.88 -3.09 -0.93
N TYR A 269 -10.72 -3.20 -2.25
CA TYR A 269 -9.87 -4.23 -2.86
C TYR A 269 -8.40 -4.09 -2.44
N TYR A 270 -7.85 -2.86 -2.44
CA TYR A 270 -6.51 -2.62 -1.93
C TYR A 270 -6.35 -3.00 -0.45
N TYR A 271 -7.33 -2.63 0.38
CA TYR A 271 -7.33 -2.95 1.81
C TYR A 271 -7.37 -4.45 2.04
N TYR A 272 -8.35 -5.14 1.46
CA TYR A 272 -8.53 -6.57 1.65
C TYR A 272 -7.25 -7.36 1.33
N TRP A 273 -6.59 -7.00 0.23
CA TRP A 273 -5.36 -7.65 -0.23
C TRP A 273 -4.05 -7.09 0.39
N GLN A 274 -4.12 -5.96 1.11
CA GLN A 274 -2.97 -5.19 1.62
C GLN A 274 -1.88 -4.94 0.57
N LEU A 275 -2.29 -4.59 -0.66
CA LEU A 275 -1.36 -4.41 -1.79
C LEU A 275 -0.54 -3.13 -1.71
N TYR A 276 -0.93 -2.20 -0.83
CA TYR A 276 -0.24 -0.93 -0.69
C TYR A 276 -0.26 -0.38 0.75
N GLY A 277 0.23 -1.19 1.68
CA GLY A 277 0.24 -0.87 3.11
C GLY A 277 0.77 0.53 3.42
N GLY A 278 -0.01 1.29 4.18
CA GLY A 278 0.36 2.63 4.63
C GLY A 278 1.19 2.61 5.91
N MET A 279 1.97 3.67 6.14
CA MET A 279 2.72 3.90 7.37
C MET A 279 2.32 5.24 7.98
N VAL A 280 2.84 6.33 7.42
CA VAL A 280 2.51 7.69 7.86
C VAL A 280 2.46 8.62 6.66
N GLN A 281 1.48 9.52 6.65
CA GLN A 281 1.49 10.68 5.80
C GLN A 281 2.33 11.77 6.50
N PRO A 282 3.50 12.13 5.95
CA PRO A 282 4.34 13.15 6.56
C PRO A 282 3.66 14.52 6.52
N PRO A 283 3.98 15.41 7.48
CA PRO A 283 3.57 16.80 7.39
C PRO A 283 4.12 17.42 6.10
N ARG A 284 3.25 18.03 5.32
CA ARG A 284 3.64 18.80 4.14
C ARG A 284 3.30 20.26 4.36
N GLY A 285 4.27 21.12 4.07
CA GLY A 285 4.14 22.54 4.30
C GLY A 285 5.28 23.31 3.65
N VAL A 286 5.21 24.63 3.77
CA VAL A 286 6.26 25.55 3.33
C VAL A 286 6.89 26.15 4.57
N ALA A 287 8.22 26.10 4.64
CA ALA A 287 8.99 26.95 5.54
C ALA A 287 9.39 28.23 4.79
N ALA A 288 9.16 29.40 5.40
CA ALA A 288 9.58 30.68 4.86
C ALA A 288 10.32 31.46 5.95
N ASN A 289 11.43 32.14 5.58
CA ASN A 289 12.13 33.02 6.51
C ASN A 289 11.34 34.33 6.63
N PRO A 290 10.79 34.67 7.83
CA PRO A 290 10.00 35.88 8.03
C PRO A 290 10.80 37.17 7.81
N GLU A 291 12.14 37.13 7.84
CA GLU A 291 12.99 38.29 7.49
C GLU A 291 12.99 38.59 5.99
N THR A 292 12.53 37.67 5.15
CA THR A 292 12.58 37.77 3.68
C THR A 292 11.22 37.64 3.02
N VAL A 293 10.26 36.97 3.66
CA VAL A 293 8.91 36.73 3.15
C VAL A 293 7.90 37.23 4.18
N ASP A 294 7.12 38.24 3.81
CA ASP A 294 6.01 38.77 4.60
C ASP A 294 4.79 37.85 4.53
N SER A 295 4.41 37.42 3.33
CA SER A 295 3.29 36.50 3.13
C SER A 295 3.37 35.78 1.79
N TRP A 296 2.71 34.62 1.69
CA TRP A 296 2.59 33.88 0.43
C TRP A 296 1.19 33.30 0.28
N SER A 297 0.40 33.87 -0.63
CA SER A 297 -0.91 33.32 -1.01
C SER A 297 -0.75 32.20 -2.03
N SER A 298 -0.48 31.00 -1.51
CA SER A 298 -0.31 29.78 -2.27
C SER A 298 -1.61 28.98 -2.38
N ARG A 299 -1.67 28.07 -3.35
CA ARG A 299 -2.62 26.94 -3.37
C ARG A 299 -1.83 25.67 -3.62
N SER A 300 -2.26 24.56 -3.03
CA SER A 300 -1.78 23.25 -3.44
C SER A 300 -2.00 23.09 -4.95
N SER A 301 -0.94 22.67 -5.63
CA SER A 301 -1.00 22.18 -7.00
C SER A 301 -1.15 20.66 -6.98
N ALA A 302 -1.39 20.05 -8.15
CA ALA A 302 -1.32 18.60 -8.28
C ALA A 302 0.05 18.10 -7.77
N ALA A 303 1.14 18.69 -8.25
CA ALA A 303 2.52 18.31 -7.91
C ALA A 303 3.07 18.81 -6.55
N GLY A 304 2.25 19.34 -5.65
CA GLY A 304 2.72 19.71 -4.31
C GLY A 304 1.87 20.74 -3.56
N TYR A 305 2.15 20.91 -2.27
CA TYR A 305 1.41 21.80 -1.36
C TYR A 305 1.60 23.30 -1.62
N TRP A 306 2.48 23.65 -2.55
CA TRP A 306 2.79 25.02 -2.87
C TRP A 306 2.76 25.29 -4.37
N GLY A 307 2.46 26.53 -4.70
CA GLY A 307 2.38 26.99 -6.07
C GLY A 307 2.32 28.51 -6.09
N ARG A 308 2.31 29.07 -7.29
CA ARG A 308 2.23 30.53 -7.48
C ARG A 308 3.37 31.28 -6.76
N PRO A 309 4.66 30.95 -7.00
CA PRO A 309 5.79 31.66 -6.37
C PRO A 309 5.78 33.17 -6.66
N GLN A 310 5.13 33.60 -7.75
CA GLN A 310 4.90 35.00 -8.06
C GLN A 310 3.98 35.74 -7.07
N HIS A 311 3.35 35.03 -6.13
CA HIS A 311 2.53 35.62 -5.06
C HIS A 311 3.26 35.73 -3.71
N ILE A 312 4.57 35.47 -3.68
CA ILE A 312 5.40 35.74 -2.52
C ILE A 312 5.52 37.26 -2.38
N ILE A 313 5.11 37.78 -1.23
CA ILE A 313 5.28 39.17 -0.83
C ILE A 313 6.55 39.22 0.03
N PRO A 314 7.60 39.94 -0.40
CA PRO A 314 8.82 40.07 0.39
C PRO A 314 8.58 40.84 1.69
N ALA A 315 9.35 40.52 2.73
CA ALA A 315 9.44 41.35 3.92
C ALA A 315 9.94 42.76 3.54
N LYS A 316 9.38 43.78 4.20
CA LYS A 316 9.78 45.19 3.99
C LYS A 316 11.09 45.54 4.68
#